data_AF-A0AAN6WUJ2-F1
#
_entry.id   AF-A0AAN6WUJ2-F1
#
_cell.length_a   1.000
_cell.length_b   1.000
_cell.length_c   1.000
_cell.angle_alpha   90.00
_cell.angle_beta   90.00
_cell.angle_gamma   90.00
#
_symmetry.space_group_name_H-M   'P 1'
#
loop_
_entity.id
_entity.type
_entity.pdbx_description
1 polymer ?
#
loop_
_entity_poly.entity_id
_entity_poly.type
_entity_poly.pdbx_seq_one_letter_code
_entity_poly.pdbx_strand_id
1 'polypeptide(L)'
;MKATLILAFASLSLAGAVGKGPGNSGPAHSGPGGGKGPSKPQPPKPTVPACSPHDRCNREVLGVGRKPIPLETREADCSAFLKVTVTGAQRTWTETIYTTTSGPALPPTTVLPVTTAAPAKPLPTYADECRQESDYASACGCLGVNATTTTVRAQAAYVYHYAPAENCDEIAVREIPECAHECFHTLTPQWGCTGLRDMECQCGVNFQPIAMAMGDCVLERCTQQEYNAVYPAGLNACKCAAASADLPMPTIIL
;
A
#
# COMPACT_ATOMS: atom_id res chain seq x y z
N MET A 1 -18.25 -23.28 21.73
CA MET A 1 -17.36 -23.51 20.59
C MET A 1 -18.04 -22.96 19.34
N LYS A 2 -17.71 -21.73 18.92
CA LYS A 2 -18.21 -21.16 17.66
C LYS A 2 -17.02 -20.53 16.95
N ALA A 3 -16.76 -21.05 15.76
CA ALA A 3 -15.57 -20.79 14.96
C ALA A 3 -15.61 -19.36 14.42
N THR A 4 -14.52 -18.63 14.65
CA THR A 4 -14.25 -17.32 14.05
C THR A 4 -13.73 -17.58 12.62
N LEU A 5 -14.59 -17.41 11.62
CA LEU A 5 -14.18 -17.42 10.22
C LEU A 5 -13.70 -16.01 9.84
N ILE A 6 -12.39 -15.84 9.80
CA ILE A 6 -11.73 -14.61 9.33
C ILE A 6 -11.75 -14.66 7.79
N LEU A 7 -12.65 -13.90 7.16
CA LEU A 7 -12.62 -13.67 5.72
C LEU A 7 -11.44 -12.74 5.38
N ALA A 8 -10.35 -13.37 4.93
CA ALA A 8 -9.20 -12.68 4.37
C ALA A 8 -9.54 -12.17 2.96
N PHE A 9 -9.56 -10.85 2.78
CA PHE A 9 -9.57 -10.25 1.45
C PHE A 9 -8.25 -10.57 0.75
N ALA A 10 -8.30 -11.52 -0.19
CA ALA A 10 -7.19 -11.83 -1.08
C ALA A 10 -6.99 -10.67 -2.06
N SER A 11 -6.01 -9.81 -1.79
CA SER A 11 -5.50 -8.86 -2.77
C SER A 11 -4.70 -9.63 -3.83
N LEU A 12 -5.27 -9.81 -5.02
CA LEU A 12 -4.55 -10.27 -6.22
C LEU A 12 -3.37 -9.32 -6.46
N SER A 13 -2.15 -9.82 -6.21
CA SER A 13 -0.92 -9.16 -6.63
C SER A 13 -0.59 -9.66 -8.04
N LEU A 14 -0.76 -8.81 -9.06
CA LEU A 14 -0.14 -9.05 -10.36
C LEU A 14 1.38 -8.86 -10.20
N ALA A 15 2.10 -9.97 -10.03
CA ALA A 15 3.55 -10.00 -10.11
C ALA A 15 3.99 -9.92 -11.58
N GLY A 16 4.78 -8.89 -11.91
CA GLY A 16 5.43 -8.77 -13.20
C GLY A 16 6.46 -9.88 -13.43
N ALA A 17 6.33 -10.58 -14.55
CA ALA A 17 7.32 -11.53 -15.02
C ALA A 17 8.53 -10.78 -15.62
N VAL A 18 9.63 -10.70 -14.87
CA VAL A 18 10.96 -10.39 -15.43
C VAL A 18 11.55 -11.70 -15.95
N GLY A 19 11.66 -11.81 -17.27
CA GLY A 19 12.26 -12.95 -17.96
C GLY A 19 13.72 -13.16 -17.57
N LYS A 20 14.01 -14.34 -17.04
CA LYS A 20 15.35 -14.85 -16.70
C LYS A 20 15.84 -15.69 -17.88
N GLY A 21 16.74 -15.16 -18.69
CA GLY A 21 17.37 -15.90 -19.78
C GLY A 21 18.37 -16.94 -19.25
N PRO A 22 18.43 -18.15 -19.84
CA PRO A 22 19.38 -19.17 -19.42
C PRO A 22 20.76 -18.90 -20.03
N GLY A 23 21.79 -18.97 -19.19
CA GLY A 23 23.17 -19.05 -19.62
C GLY A 23 23.44 -20.37 -20.33
N ASN A 24 24.29 -20.32 -21.35
CA ASN A 24 24.95 -21.51 -21.86
C ASN A 24 26.44 -21.22 -22.08
N SER A 25 27.23 -22.16 -21.60
CA SER A 25 28.68 -22.24 -21.52
C SER A 25 29.30 -22.75 -22.83
N GLY A 26 30.45 -22.20 -23.24
CA GLY A 26 31.30 -22.80 -24.28
C GLY A 26 32.50 -21.92 -24.66
N PRO A 27 33.74 -22.46 -24.82
CA PRO A 27 34.99 -21.69 -24.76
C PRO A 27 35.62 -21.42 -26.14
N ALA A 28 36.43 -20.35 -26.29
CA ALA A 28 37.48 -20.26 -27.33
C ALA A 28 38.50 -19.12 -27.11
N HIS A 29 39.77 -19.53 -27.10
CA HIS A 29 40.97 -18.91 -27.71
C HIS A 29 41.42 -17.45 -27.45
N SER A 30 42.51 -17.36 -26.66
CA SER A 30 43.82 -16.73 -26.96
C SER A 30 43.94 -15.60 -28.00
N GLY A 31 44.44 -14.44 -27.56
CA GLY A 31 45.16 -13.45 -28.38
C GLY A 31 45.47 -12.15 -27.60
N PRO A 32 46.72 -11.63 -27.59
CA PRO A 32 47.10 -10.44 -26.84
C PRO A 32 46.98 -9.17 -27.69
N GLY A 33 46.47 -8.07 -27.13
CA GLY A 33 46.38 -6.79 -27.83
C GLY A 33 46.15 -5.64 -26.86
N GLY A 34 47.19 -4.83 -26.65
CA GLY A 34 47.17 -3.67 -25.77
C GLY A 34 46.36 -2.51 -26.33
N GLY A 35 45.75 -1.75 -25.41
CA GLY A 35 45.08 -0.49 -25.69
C GLY A 35 44.60 0.16 -24.40
N LYS A 36 45.47 0.92 -23.73
CA LYS A 36 45.09 1.78 -22.59
C LYS A 36 44.29 2.98 -23.13
N GLY A 37 42.97 2.88 -23.13
CA GLY A 37 42.08 4.03 -23.21
C GLY A 37 41.95 4.71 -21.84
N PRO A 38 41.73 6.04 -21.77
CA PRO A 38 41.61 6.75 -20.50
C PRO A 38 40.32 6.34 -19.80
N SER A 39 40.46 5.64 -18.67
CA SER A 39 39.37 5.35 -17.75
C SER A 39 38.72 6.66 -17.30
N LYS A 40 37.41 6.82 -17.55
CA LYS A 40 36.61 7.88 -16.93
C LYS A 40 36.85 7.86 -15.41
N PRO A 41 37.03 9.01 -14.74
CA PRO A 41 37.09 9.06 -13.28
C PRO A 41 35.82 8.43 -12.73
N GLN A 42 35.94 7.25 -12.11
CA GLN A 42 34.85 6.74 -11.28
C GLN A 42 34.70 7.70 -10.10
N PRO A 43 33.47 8.08 -9.72
CA PRO A 43 33.26 8.80 -8.47
C PRO A 43 33.91 7.99 -7.34
N PRO A 44 34.66 8.64 -6.43
CA PRO A 44 35.37 7.93 -5.37
C PRO A 44 34.37 7.07 -4.60
N LYS A 45 34.66 5.76 -4.57
CA LYS A 45 33.94 4.81 -3.71
C LYS A 45 33.95 5.40 -2.30
N PRO A 46 32.80 5.55 -1.60
CA PRO A 46 32.79 6.06 -0.24
C PRO A 46 33.66 5.14 0.63
N THR A 47 34.87 5.60 0.95
CA THR A 47 35.72 4.95 1.93
C THR A 47 35.06 5.26 3.26
N VAL A 48 34.49 4.25 3.91
CA VAL A 48 34.05 4.35 5.31
C VAL A 48 35.24 4.89 6.10
N PRO A 49 35.15 6.10 6.69
CA PRO A 49 36.20 6.61 7.55
C PRO A 49 36.45 5.58 8.65
N ALA A 50 37.67 5.03 8.68
CA ALA A 50 38.09 4.20 9.80
C ALA A 50 37.98 5.04 11.07
N CYS A 51 37.45 4.46 12.15
CA CYS A 51 37.29 5.12 13.43
C CYS A 51 38.66 5.54 13.96
N SER A 52 38.99 6.81 13.76
CA SER A 52 40.29 7.38 14.11
C SER A 52 40.15 8.24 15.36
N PRO A 53 40.92 7.98 16.43
CA PRO A 53 40.93 8.81 17.63
C PRO A 53 41.56 10.19 17.38
N HIS A 54 42.21 10.41 16.22
CA HIS A 54 42.77 11.71 15.83
C HIS A 54 41.77 12.58 15.05
N ASP A 55 40.64 12.00 14.62
CA ASP A 55 39.58 12.75 13.97
C ASP A 55 38.78 13.55 15.03
N ARG A 56 38.62 14.85 14.79
CA ARG A 56 37.96 15.76 15.76
C ARG A 56 36.46 15.46 15.89
N CYS A 57 35.78 15.09 14.80
CA CYS A 57 34.39 14.69 14.83
C CYS A 57 34.21 13.39 15.64
N ASN A 58 35.05 12.38 15.40
CA ASN A 58 35.02 11.14 16.18
C ASN A 58 35.25 11.40 17.67
N ARG A 59 36.19 12.28 18.04
CA ARG A 59 36.44 12.61 19.45
C ARG A 59 35.24 13.23 20.13
N GLU A 60 34.54 14.14 19.45
CA GLU A 60 33.32 14.72 19.99
C GLU A 60 32.24 13.64 20.12
N VAL A 61 31.92 12.87 19.07
CA VAL A 61 30.85 11.85 19.12
C VAL A 61 31.13 10.71 20.11
N LEU A 62 32.38 10.28 20.25
CA LEU A 62 32.78 9.21 21.17
C LEU A 62 32.94 9.67 22.63
N GLY A 63 32.72 10.96 22.93
CA GLY A 63 32.83 11.50 24.29
C GLY A 63 34.25 11.68 24.82
N VAL A 64 35.27 11.59 23.95
CA VAL A 64 36.69 11.81 24.27
C VAL A 64 37.11 13.28 24.06
N GLY A 65 36.16 14.12 23.64
CA GLY A 65 36.27 15.55 23.40
C GLY A 65 36.29 16.39 24.68
N ARG A 66 36.29 17.72 24.51
CA ARG A 66 36.31 18.66 25.64
C ARG A 66 34.91 19.03 26.14
N LYS A 67 33.86 18.64 25.40
CA LYS A 67 32.47 19.02 25.68
C LYS A 67 31.84 18.05 26.68
N PRO A 68 31.32 18.53 27.82
CA PRO A 68 30.74 17.67 28.86
C PRO A 68 29.30 17.29 28.50
N ILE A 69 29.14 16.40 27.52
CA ILE A 69 27.85 15.79 27.19
C ILE A 69 27.92 14.28 27.50
N PRO A 70 26.94 13.74 28.26
CA PRO A 70 26.87 12.31 28.58
C PRO A 70 26.87 11.43 27.33
N LEU A 71 27.45 10.23 27.44
CA LEU A 71 27.52 9.29 26.33
C LEU A 71 26.12 8.89 25.86
N GLU A 72 25.17 8.75 26.80
CA GLU A 72 23.78 8.39 26.54
C GLU A 72 23.08 9.45 25.66
N THR A 73 23.42 10.73 25.84
CA THR A 73 22.89 11.80 24.98
C THR A 73 23.46 11.70 23.56
N ARG A 74 24.74 11.34 23.42
CA ARG A 74 25.38 11.16 22.12
C ARG A 74 24.80 9.97 21.37
N GLU A 75 24.59 8.85 22.07
CA GLU A 75 23.93 7.66 21.53
C GLU A 75 22.50 7.97 21.08
N ALA A 76 21.75 8.74 21.88
CA ALA A 76 20.39 9.15 21.53
C ALA A 76 20.36 10.06 20.29
N ASP A 77 21.26 11.03 20.21
CA ASP A 77 21.34 11.93 19.05
C ASP A 77 21.84 11.20 17.79
N CYS A 78 22.79 10.28 17.91
CA CYS A 78 23.21 9.40 16.82
C CYS A 78 22.05 8.52 16.33
N SER A 79 21.30 7.92 17.25
CA SER A 79 20.16 7.05 16.93
C SER A 79 19.05 7.84 16.24
N ALA A 80 18.79 9.07 16.68
CA ALA A 80 17.81 9.96 16.06
C ALA A 80 18.27 10.46 14.68
N PHE A 81 19.54 10.82 14.53
CA PHE A 81 20.11 11.30 13.28
C PHE A 81 20.14 10.19 12.22
N LEU A 82 20.57 8.99 12.58
CA LEU A 82 20.66 7.85 11.66
C LEU A 82 19.31 7.15 11.39
N LYS A 83 18.21 7.67 11.95
CA LYS A 83 16.87 7.16 11.70
C LYS A 83 16.33 7.69 10.38
N VAL A 84 16.11 6.79 9.45
CA VAL A 84 15.46 7.06 8.16
C VAL A 84 14.00 6.62 8.26
N THR A 85 13.08 7.50 7.86
CA THR A 85 11.65 7.15 7.75
C THR A 85 11.28 6.99 6.29
N VAL A 86 10.79 5.80 5.94
CA VAL A 86 10.29 5.49 4.60
C VAL A 86 8.77 5.44 4.67
N THR A 87 8.11 6.25 3.86
CA THR A 87 6.67 6.12 3.66
C THR A 87 6.42 5.03 2.63
N GLY A 88 5.72 3.97 3.00
CA GLY A 88 5.39 2.87 2.09
C GLY A 88 4.52 3.32 0.91
N ALA A 89 4.32 2.45 -0.08
CA ALA A 89 3.45 2.75 -1.21
C ALA A 89 2.01 3.06 -0.76
N GLN A 90 1.43 4.09 -1.36
CA GLN A 90 0.04 4.47 -1.14
C GLN A 90 -0.89 3.41 -1.74
N ARG A 91 -1.94 3.01 -1.00
CA ARG A 91 -3.04 2.21 -1.56
C ARG A 91 -4.12 3.16 -2.05
N THR A 92 -4.55 2.96 -3.29
CA THR A 92 -5.66 3.72 -3.88
C THR A 92 -6.92 2.87 -3.85
N TRP A 93 -7.99 3.44 -3.29
CA TRP A 93 -9.33 2.87 -3.31
C TRP A 93 -10.21 3.70 -4.22
N THR A 94 -10.96 3.02 -5.06
CA THR A 94 -11.94 3.64 -5.94
C THR A 94 -13.32 3.41 -5.34
N GLU A 95 -14.09 4.49 -5.17
CA GLU A 95 -15.46 4.41 -4.68
C GLU A 95 -16.40 5.17 -5.62
N THR A 96 -17.48 4.52 -6.03
CA THR A 96 -18.56 5.15 -6.80
C THR A 96 -19.60 5.70 -5.84
N ILE A 97 -19.88 6.99 -5.93
CA ILE A 97 -20.93 7.67 -5.20
C ILE A 97 -22.07 7.93 -6.18
N TYR A 98 -23.23 7.36 -5.89
CA TYR A 98 -24.44 7.59 -6.67
C TYR A 98 -25.18 8.83 -6.16
N THR A 99 -25.61 9.70 -7.07
CA THR A 99 -26.33 10.94 -6.72
C THR A 99 -27.55 11.14 -7.62
N THR A 100 -28.63 11.70 -7.06
CA THR A 100 -29.87 12.05 -7.80
C THR A 100 -29.74 13.36 -8.57
N THR A 101 -28.78 14.20 -8.18
CA THR A 101 -28.42 15.43 -8.90
C THR A 101 -27.08 15.20 -9.60
N SER A 102 -26.90 15.68 -10.84
CA SER A 102 -25.59 15.72 -11.49
C SER A 102 -24.64 16.62 -10.67
N GLY A 103 -23.90 16.02 -9.73
CA GLY A 103 -22.90 16.74 -8.93
C GLY A 103 -21.71 17.14 -9.81
N PRO A 104 -21.01 18.25 -9.49
CA PRO A 104 -19.79 18.60 -10.18
C PRO A 104 -18.77 17.47 -10.02
N ALA A 105 -18.18 17.02 -11.12
CA ALA A 105 -17.06 16.09 -11.09
C ALA A 105 -15.91 16.74 -10.30
N LEU A 106 -15.61 16.21 -9.11
CA LEU A 106 -14.44 16.65 -8.36
C LEU A 106 -13.17 16.23 -9.11
N PRO A 107 -12.12 17.07 -9.10
CA PRO A 107 -10.86 16.71 -9.73
C PRO A 107 -10.27 15.45 -9.07
N PRO A 108 -9.59 14.59 -9.84
CA PRO A 108 -8.97 13.39 -9.29
C PRO A 108 -8.00 13.75 -8.17
N THR A 109 -8.08 13.05 -7.04
CA THR A 109 -7.14 13.20 -5.93
C THR A 109 -5.75 12.79 -6.39
N THR A 110 -4.81 13.75 -6.36
CA THR A 110 -3.40 13.53 -6.72
C THR A 110 -2.78 12.49 -5.79
N VAL A 111 -2.37 11.34 -6.32
CA VAL A 111 -1.62 10.32 -5.58
C VAL A 111 -0.22 10.84 -5.30
N LEU A 112 0.20 10.90 -4.04
CA LEU A 112 1.54 11.34 -3.67
C LEU A 112 2.53 10.18 -3.85
N PRO A 113 3.71 10.42 -4.43
CA PRO A 113 4.71 9.38 -4.60
C PRO A 113 5.32 8.95 -3.25
N VAL A 114 5.90 7.75 -3.23
CA VAL A 114 6.75 7.27 -2.12
C VAL A 114 7.87 8.28 -1.89
N THR A 115 7.87 8.91 -0.72
CA THR A 115 8.94 9.80 -0.29
C THR A 115 9.81 9.10 0.73
N THR A 116 11.12 9.08 0.45
CA THR A 116 12.14 8.77 1.45
C THR A 116 12.48 10.09 2.12
N ALA A 117 12.18 10.24 3.41
CA ALA A 117 12.64 11.41 4.14
C ALA A 117 14.13 11.23 4.48
N ALA A 118 14.93 12.26 4.19
CA ALA A 118 16.30 12.40 4.70
C ALA A 118 16.35 12.29 6.24
N PRO A 119 17.52 12.05 6.85
CA PRO A 119 17.67 12.02 8.31
C PRO A 119 16.95 13.21 8.96
N ALA A 120 16.12 12.90 9.97
CA ALA A 120 15.10 13.83 10.46
C ALA A 120 15.66 15.00 11.30
N LYS A 121 16.96 15.05 11.56
CA LYS A 121 17.57 16.03 12.46
C LYS A 121 18.82 16.69 11.87
N PRO A 122 19.00 18.01 12.09
CA PRO A 122 20.28 18.67 11.85
C PRO A 122 21.36 18.15 12.79
N LEU A 123 22.62 18.40 12.43
CA LEU A 123 23.79 18.11 13.26
C LEU A 123 23.63 18.74 14.66
N PRO A 124 23.83 17.98 15.76
CA PRO A 124 23.84 18.54 17.10
C PRO A 124 24.94 19.56 17.29
N THR A 125 24.70 20.60 18.11
CA THR A 125 25.64 21.70 18.34
C THR A 125 26.99 21.25 18.94
N TYR A 126 27.00 20.13 19.67
CA TYR A 126 28.25 19.60 20.21
C TYR A 126 29.14 18.95 19.13
N ALA A 127 28.56 18.56 17.99
CA ALA A 127 29.22 17.91 16.87
C ALA A 127 29.62 18.91 15.77
N ASP A 128 29.86 20.16 16.12
CA ASP A 128 30.35 21.23 15.23
C ASP A 128 31.67 20.91 14.50
N GLU A 129 32.51 20.03 15.05
CA GLU A 129 33.72 19.52 14.41
C GLU A 129 33.41 18.55 13.24
N CYS A 130 32.18 18.06 13.15
CA CYS A 130 31.69 17.28 12.01
C CYS A 130 31.28 18.25 10.91
N ARG A 131 32.11 18.37 9.86
CA ARG A 131 31.94 19.36 8.79
C ARG A 131 30.73 19.08 7.90
N GLN A 132 30.33 17.82 7.81
CA GLN A 132 29.21 17.35 7.00
C GLN A 132 28.40 16.30 7.75
N GLU A 133 27.14 16.14 7.34
CA GLU A 133 26.24 15.09 7.81
C GLU A 133 26.81 13.68 7.65
N SER A 134 27.57 13.43 6.58
CA SER A 134 28.27 12.17 6.34
C SER A 134 29.35 11.87 7.38
N ASP A 135 30.04 12.90 7.87
CA ASP A 135 31.11 12.75 8.85
C ASP A 135 30.52 12.36 10.21
N TYR A 136 29.43 13.02 10.58
CA TYR A 136 28.67 12.69 11.79
C TYR A 136 28.03 11.30 11.70
N ALA A 137 27.45 10.92 10.56
CA ALA A 137 26.92 9.57 10.34
C ALA A 137 28.01 8.50 10.52
N SER A 138 29.20 8.73 10.00
CA SER A 138 30.34 7.82 10.17
C SER A 138 30.80 7.74 11.62
N ALA A 139 30.87 8.87 12.32
CA ALA A 139 31.26 8.92 13.72
C ALA A 139 30.24 8.20 14.63
N CYS A 140 28.95 8.28 14.30
CA CYS A 140 27.90 7.49 14.96
C CYS A 140 28.09 5.98 14.74
N GLY A 141 28.51 5.57 13.54
CA GLY A 141 28.92 4.18 13.28
C GLY A 141 30.10 3.74 14.16
N CYS A 142 31.04 4.64 14.44
CA CYS A 142 32.15 4.39 15.36
C CYS A 142 31.74 4.25 16.83
N LEU A 143 30.65 4.93 17.23
CA LEU A 143 30.01 4.75 18.53
C LEU A 143 29.24 3.42 18.62
N GLY A 144 29.11 2.69 17.51
CA GLY A 144 28.35 1.44 17.42
C GLY A 144 26.86 1.64 17.12
N VAL A 145 26.43 2.86 16.80
CA VAL A 145 25.05 3.15 16.43
C VAL A 145 24.87 2.91 14.93
N ASN A 146 23.94 2.02 14.59
CA ASN A 146 23.64 1.67 13.20
C ASN A 146 22.46 2.46 12.64
N ALA A 147 22.49 2.70 11.33
CA ALA A 147 21.35 3.27 10.62
C ALA A 147 20.12 2.39 10.76
N THR A 148 19.01 3.01 11.16
CA THR A 148 17.74 2.32 11.36
C THR A 148 16.73 2.87 10.38
N THR A 149 16.08 1.97 9.64
CA THR A 149 14.98 2.34 8.75
C THR A 149 13.66 2.00 9.43
N THR A 150 12.77 2.98 9.54
CA THR A 150 11.38 2.76 9.96
C THR A 150 10.48 2.95 8.76
N THR A 151 9.68 1.93 8.44
CA THR A 151 8.66 2.05 7.41
C THR A 151 7.33 2.45 8.05
N VAL A 152 6.75 3.54 7.59
CA VAL A 152 5.41 3.98 7.98
C VAL A 152 4.45 3.67 6.85
N ARG A 153 3.26 3.17 7.19
CA ARG A 153 2.21 2.93 6.20
C ARG A 153 1.70 4.29 5.68
N ALA A 154 1.70 4.46 4.37
CA ALA A 154 1.03 5.61 3.74
C ALA A 154 -0.48 5.57 4.04
N GLN A 155 -1.08 6.75 4.18
CA GLN A 155 -2.54 6.86 4.26
C GLN A 155 -3.19 6.37 2.96
N ALA A 156 -4.38 5.80 3.04
CA ALA A 156 -5.12 5.41 1.85
C ALA A 156 -5.50 6.65 1.01
N ALA A 157 -5.29 6.58 -0.31
CA ALA A 157 -5.94 7.50 -1.25
C ALA A 157 -7.35 6.98 -1.53
N TYR A 158 -8.31 7.90 -1.61
CA TYR A 158 -9.64 7.63 -2.11
C TYR A 158 -9.85 8.42 -3.40
N VAL A 159 -10.32 7.74 -4.43
CA VAL A 159 -10.75 8.33 -5.69
C VAL A 159 -12.25 8.11 -5.79
N TYR A 160 -13.00 9.21 -5.77
CA TYR A 160 -14.45 9.18 -5.88
C TYR A 160 -14.87 9.40 -7.32
N HIS A 161 -15.72 8.51 -7.84
CA HIS A 161 -16.46 8.71 -9.07
C HIS A 161 -17.91 9.00 -8.75
N TYR A 162 -18.47 10.02 -9.40
CA TYR A 162 -19.88 10.33 -9.27
C TYR A 162 -20.63 9.75 -10.46
N ALA A 163 -21.71 9.03 -10.18
CA ALA A 163 -22.59 8.46 -11.18
C ALA A 163 -24.06 8.83 -10.85
N PRO A 164 -24.92 9.00 -11.86
CA PRO A 164 -26.35 9.17 -11.60
C PRO A 164 -26.90 7.90 -10.94
N ALA A 165 -27.77 8.08 -9.94
CA ALA A 165 -28.49 6.99 -9.29
C ALA A 165 -29.67 6.52 -10.18
N GLU A 166 -29.36 6.00 -11.35
CA GLU A 166 -30.33 5.54 -12.36
C GLU A 166 -29.96 4.13 -12.83
N ASN A 167 -30.96 3.35 -13.27
CA ASN A 167 -30.79 1.98 -13.81
C ASN A 167 -29.99 1.06 -12.86
N CYS A 168 -30.29 1.12 -11.57
CA CYS A 168 -29.56 0.37 -10.53
C CYS A 168 -29.70 -1.15 -10.68
N ASP A 169 -30.79 -1.61 -11.28
CA ASP A 169 -31.00 -3.01 -11.65
C ASP A 169 -30.06 -3.45 -12.79
N GLU A 170 -29.76 -2.57 -13.76
CA GLU A 170 -28.77 -2.85 -14.80
C GLU A 170 -27.35 -2.91 -14.25
N ILE A 171 -27.04 -2.09 -13.23
CA ILE A 171 -25.78 -2.20 -12.48
C ILE A 171 -25.69 -3.58 -11.81
N ALA A 172 -26.76 -4.04 -11.17
CA ALA A 172 -26.79 -5.38 -10.56
C ALA A 172 -26.49 -6.48 -11.60
N VAL A 173 -27.18 -6.45 -12.74
CA VAL A 173 -27.00 -7.45 -13.81
C VAL A 173 -25.59 -7.43 -14.42
N ARG A 174 -24.99 -6.24 -14.57
CA ARG A 174 -23.66 -6.09 -15.17
C ARG A 174 -22.53 -6.49 -14.22
N GLU A 175 -22.63 -6.09 -12.96
CA GLU A 175 -21.52 -6.25 -12.00
C GLU A 175 -21.57 -7.62 -11.28
N ILE A 176 -22.75 -8.21 -11.09
CA ILE A 176 -22.88 -9.53 -10.47
C ILE A 176 -22.53 -10.59 -11.52
N PRO A 177 -21.61 -11.52 -11.21
CA PRO A 177 -21.26 -12.62 -12.12
C PRO A 177 -22.49 -13.40 -12.61
N GLU A 178 -22.54 -13.69 -13.92
CA GLU A 178 -23.66 -14.39 -14.56
C GLU A 178 -23.95 -15.75 -13.91
N CYS A 179 -22.91 -16.46 -13.45
CA CYS A 179 -23.05 -17.73 -12.74
C CYS A 179 -23.93 -17.64 -11.47
N ALA A 180 -24.05 -16.45 -10.87
CA ALA A 180 -24.85 -16.21 -9.69
C ALA A 180 -26.30 -15.81 -10.01
N HIS A 181 -26.62 -15.39 -11.25
CA HIS A 181 -27.92 -14.80 -11.58
C HIS A 181 -29.09 -15.74 -11.24
N GLU A 182 -28.95 -17.03 -11.51
CA GLU A 182 -30.00 -18.01 -11.19
C GLU A 182 -30.23 -18.11 -9.67
N CYS A 183 -29.18 -18.02 -8.85
CA CYS A 183 -29.31 -18.02 -7.39
C CYS A 183 -30.18 -16.87 -6.89
N PHE A 184 -30.07 -15.69 -7.50
CA PHE A 184 -30.95 -14.56 -7.20
C PHE A 184 -32.40 -14.88 -7.55
N HIS A 185 -32.67 -15.43 -8.73
CA HIS A 185 -34.03 -15.80 -9.13
C HIS A 185 -34.66 -16.87 -8.24
N THR A 186 -33.88 -17.82 -7.72
CA THR A 186 -34.41 -18.90 -6.89
C THR A 186 -34.58 -18.53 -5.42
N LEU A 187 -33.67 -17.72 -4.88
CA LEU A 187 -33.61 -17.48 -3.43
C LEU A 187 -34.34 -16.21 -3.02
N THR A 188 -34.20 -15.10 -3.75
CA THR A 188 -34.80 -13.82 -3.32
C THR A 188 -36.32 -13.84 -3.17
N PRO A 189 -37.11 -14.69 -3.87
CA PRO A 189 -38.55 -14.81 -3.63
C PRO A 189 -38.91 -15.24 -2.20
N GLN A 190 -38.03 -15.92 -1.48
CA GLN A 190 -38.25 -16.28 -0.06
C GLN A 190 -38.36 -15.05 0.85
N TRP A 191 -37.81 -13.91 0.41
CA TRP A 191 -37.89 -12.61 1.08
C TRP A 191 -38.87 -11.64 0.41
N GLY A 192 -39.70 -12.13 -0.53
CA GLY A 192 -40.68 -11.33 -1.26
C GLY A 192 -40.13 -10.53 -2.44
N CYS A 193 -38.86 -10.71 -2.80
CA CYS A 193 -38.25 -9.99 -3.93
C CYS A 193 -38.33 -10.80 -5.23
N THR A 194 -38.47 -10.11 -6.36
CA THR A 194 -38.78 -10.71 -7.68
C THR A 194 -37.57 -11.21 -8.49
N GLY A 195 -36.38 -11.27 -7.86
CA GLY A 195 -35.15 -11.77 -8.49
C GLY A 195 -34.06 -10.71 -8.54
N LEU A 196 -33.01 -10.96 -9.33
CA LEU A 196 -31.78 -10.15 -9.40
C LEU A 196 -32.02 -8.65 -9.61
N ARG A 197 -33.05 -8.26 -10.35
CA ARG A 197 -33.32 -6.84 -10.69
C ARG A 197 -34.09 -6.08 -9.62
N ASP A 198 -34.63 -6.76 -8.61
CA ASP A 198 -35.44 -6.14 -7.56
C ASP A 198 -34.57 -5.54 -6.45
N MET A 199 -33.78 -4.53 -6.82
CA MET A 199 -32.79 -3.92 -5.91
C MET A 199 -33.46 -3.16 -4.77
N GLU A 200 -34.62 -2.55 -4.98
CA GLU A 200 -35.36 -1.86 -3.92
C GLU A 200 -35.75 -2.83 -2.79
N CYS A 201 -36.30 -4.01 -3.13
CA CYS A 201 -36.65 -5.04 -2.15
C CYS A 201 -35.42 -5.67 -1.48
N GLN A 202 -34.41 -6.02 -2.28
CA GLN A 202 -33.22 -6.73 -1.76
C GLN A 202 -32.39 -5.83 -0.84
N CYS A 203 -32.28 -4.54 -1.16
CA CYS A 203 -31.40 -3.62 -0.45
C CYS A 203 -32.07 -2.92 0.75
N GLY A 204 -33.39 -2.76 0.75
CA GLY A 204 -34.10 -2.01 1.79
C GLY A 204 -34.10 -2.66 3.18
N VAL A 205 -34.13 -4.00 3.25
CA VAL A 205 -34.25 -4.72 4.54
C VAL A 205 -33.52 -6.06 4.60
N ASN A 206 -33.18 -6.67 3.46
CA ASN A 206 -32.81 -8.09 3.40
C ASN A 206 -31.42 -8.37 2.83
N PHE A 207 -30.58 -7.36 2.57
CA PHE A 207 -29.32 -7.57 1.85
C PHE A 207 -28.41 -8.59 2.51
N GLN A 208 -28.10 -8.42 3.80
CA GLN A 208 -27.22 -9.34 4.54
C GLN A 208 -27.78 -10.77 4.68
N PRO A 209 -29.05 -10.98 5.07
CA PRO A 209 -29.62 -12.34 5.11
C PRO A 209 -29.72 -13.00 3.72
N ILE A 210 -30.06 -12.25 2.68
CA ILE A 210 -30.07 -12.76 1.29
C ILE A 210 -28.65 -13.16 0.86
N ALA A 211 -27.66 -12.30 1.09
CA ALA A 211 -26.27 -12.58 0.72
C ALA A 211 -25.70 -13.82 1.44
N MET A 212 -26.04 -14.03 2.71
CA MET A 212 -25.64 -15.24 3.43
C MET A 212 -26.32 -16.49 2.87
N ALA A 213 -27.62 -16.43 2.60
CA ALA A 213 -28.38 -17.57 2.08
C ALA A 213 -27.97 -17.96 0.65
N MET A 214 -27.47 -17.00 -0.13
CA MET A 214 -26.92 -17.23 -1.46
C MET A 214 -25.60 -17.99 -1.46
N GLY A 215 -24.89 -18.04 -0.33
CA GLY A 215 -23.52 -18.54 -0.27
C GLY A 215 -23.35 -19.92 -0.89
N ASP A 216 -24.20 -20.87 -0.49
CA ASP A 216 -24.13 -22.25 -0.96
C ASP A 216 -24.45 -22.37 -2.46
N CYS A 217 -25.52 -21.70 -2.92
CA CYS A 217 -25.90 -21.73 -4.34
C CYS A 217 -24.82 -21.13 -5.24
N VAL A 218 -24.18 -20.03 -4.81
CA VAL A 218 -23.11 -19.39 -5.58
C VAL A 218 -21.86 -20.27 -5.58
N LEU A 219 -21.49 -20.90 -4.47
CA LEU A 219 -20.33 -21.82 -4.42
C LEU A 219 -20.49 -23.06 -5.30
N GLU A 220 -21.73 -23.53 -5.51
CA GLU A 220 -22.02 -24.66 -6.40
C GLU A 220 -21.90 -24.31 -7.89
N ARG A 221 -22.08 -23.03 -8.25
CA ARG A 221 -22.25 -22.58 -9.64
C ARG A 221 -21.14 -21.67 -10.14
N CYS A 222 -20.43 -21.00 -9.23
CA CYS A 222 -19.41 -20.01 -9.52
C CYS A 222 -18.03 -20.48 -9.05
N THR A 223 -17.00 -19.94 -9.67
CA THR A 223 -15.63 -20.05 -9.15
C THR A 223 -15.47 -19.28 -7.84
N GLN A 224 -14.44 -19.60 -7.06
CA GLN A 224 -14.11 -18.85 -5.84
C GLN A 224 -13.87 -17.35 -6.10
N GLN A 225 -13.31 -17.01 -7.27
CA GLN A 225 -13.09 -15.62 -7.66
C GLN A 225 -14.42 -14.89 -7.88
N GLU A 226 -15.36 -15.50 -8.59
CA GLU A 226 -16.69 -14.94 -8.84
C GLU A 226 -17.51 -14.88 -7.55
N TYR A 227 -17.46 -15.91 -6.71
CA TYR A 227 -18.07 -15.90 -5.38
C TYR A 227 -17.63 -14.67 -4.57
N ASN A 228 -16.33 -14.38 -4.55
CA ASN A 228 -15.78 -13.20 -3.86
C ASN A 228 -16.21 -11.86 -4.49
N ALA A 229 -16.68 -11.87 -5.74
CA ALA A 229 -17.15 -10.69 -6.47
C ALA A 229 -18.65 -10.43 -6.31
N VAL A 230 -19.47 -11.44 -5.98
CA VAL A 230 -20.94 -11.29 -5.85
C VAL A 230 -21.32 -10.26 -4.78
N TYR A 231 -20.75 -10.37 -3.57
CA TYR A 231 -21.08 -9.45 -2.48
C TYR A 231 -20.74 -7.98 -2.79
N PRO A 232 -19.52 -7.61 -3.21
CA PRO A 232 -19.21 -6.22 -3.52
C PRO A 232 -20.03 -5.69 -4.71
N ALA A 233 -20.34 -6.53 -5.70
CA ALA A 233 -21.21 -6.14 -6.82
C ALA A 233 -22.64 -5.84 -6.36
N GLY A 234 -23.23 -6.72 -5.55
CA GLY A 234 -24.56 -6.52 -4.96
C GLY A 234 -24.62 -5.28 -4.07
N LEU A 235 -23.57 -5.06 -3.26
CA LEU A 235 -23.47 -3.85 -2.43
C LEU A 235 -23.39 -2.58 -3.28
N ASN A 236 -22.65 -2.61 -4.40
CA ASN A 236 -22.57 -1.46 -5.31
C ASN A 236 -23.94 -1.14 -5.95
N ALA A 237 -24.68 -2.16 -6.38
CA ALA A 237 -26.04 -1.98 -6.89
C ALA A 237 -26.99 -1.44 -5.80
N CYS A 238 -26.86 -1.92 -4.56
CA CYS A 238 -27.62 -1.39 -3.44
C CYS A 238 -27.29 0.06 -3.08
N LYS A 239 -26.03 0.48 -3.21
CA LYS A 239 -25.66 1.90 -3.05
C LYS A 239 -26.36 2.78 -4.09
N CYS A 240 -26.47 2.31 -5.33
CA CYS A 240 -27.24 3.00 -6.37
C CYS A 240 -28.73 3.09 -5.98
N ALA A 241 -29.35 1.95 -5.65
CA ALA A 241 -30.78 1.89 -5.34
C ALA A 241 -31.14 2.73 -4.10
N ALA A 242 -30.28 2.73 -3.08
CA ALA A 242 -30.46 3.56 -1.91
C ALA A 242 -30.40 5.05 -2.25
N ALA A 243 -29.41 5.45 -3.05
CA ALA A 243 -29.29 6.84 -3.51
C ALA A 243 -30.48 7.27 -4.38
N SER A 244 -31.02 6.39 -5.24
CA SER A 244 -32.15 6.73 -6.12
C SER A 244 -33.46 6.91 -5.36
N ALA A 245 -33.63 6.19 -4.25
CA ALA A 245 -34.87 6.18 -3.46
C ALA A 245 -34.78 7.00 -2.16
N ASP A 246 -33.69 7.75 -1.95
CA ASP A 246 -33.38 8.46 -0.69
C ASP A 246 -33.47 7.55 0.56
N LEU A 247 -33.13 6.27 0.38
CA LEU A 247 -33.14 5.27 1.44
C LEU A 247 -31.81 5.28 2.21
N PRO A 248 -31.82 4.90 3.50
CA PRO A 248 -30.59 4.74 4.25
C PRO A 248 -29.68 3.70 3.56
N MET A 249 -28.39 4.02 3.43
CA MET A 249 -27.43 3.08 2.85
C MET A 249 -27.43 1.77 3.65
N PRO A 250 -27.31 0.60 2.99
CA PRO A 250 -27.22 -0.67 3.69
C PRO A 250 -26.00 -0.62 4.63
N THR A 251 -26.27 -0.80 5.92
CA THR A 251 -25.21 -0.80 6.94
C THR A 251 -24.47 -2.13 6.85
N ILE A 252 -23.17 -2.09 6.53
CA ILE A 252 -22.32 -3.28 6.62
C ILE A 252 -22.06 -3.52 8.10
N ILE A 253 -22.68 -4.53 8.69
CA ILE A 253 -22.29 -5.02 10.02
C ILE A 253 -21.11 -5.98 9.77
N LEU A 254 -19.90 -5.42 9.80
CA LEU A 254 -18.63 -6.17 9.77
C LEU A 254 -18.34 -6.82 11.12
#